data_AF-A0A7L2SLV0-F1
#
_entry.id   AF-A0A7L2SLV0-F1
#
_cell.length_a   1.000
_cell.length_b   1.000
_cell.length_c   1.000
_cell.angle_alpha   90.00
_cell.angle_beta   90.00
_cell.angle_gamma   90.00
#
_symmetry.space_group_name_H-M   'P 1'
#
loop_
_entity.id
_entity.type
_entity.pdbx_description
1 polymer ?
#
loop_
_entity_poly.entity_id
_entity_poly.type
_entity_poly.pdbx_seq_one_letter_code
_entity_poly.pdbx_strand_id
1 'polypeptide(L)'
;ELGIRIPRPLGHGPSRFIPEKETIQVGKEDATMHTLFAESFATLGRLDNVTLVMVFHPQYLESFLKTQHYLLQMDGPLPLHYRHYIGIMAAARHQCSYLVNLHVNDFLHVGGDPKWLNGLENAPQKLQNLGELNKMLAHRPWLITKEHIEQLLKTEENSWSLAELIHAVVLLTHYHSLASFTFGCGISPEIDCEGGHTFRPPSVSNYCICDITNGYHAVDEIHASPAGSVPVSSTESVCEVEALMEKMKQLQECRDEEEASQEEMATRFEREKRESMFVCSS
;
A
#
# COMPACT_ATOMS: atom_id res chain seq x y z
N GLU A 1 -0.12 -36.19 -23.82
CA GLU A 1 0.15 -34.77 -23.55
C GLU A 1 0.03 -34.54 -22.06
N LEU A 2 1.10 -34.09 -21.40
CA LEU A 2 1.11 -33.86 -19.96
C LEU A 2 0.12 -32.73 -19.64
N GLY A 3 -0.89 -33.03 -18.81
CA GLY A 3 -1.95 -32.11 -18.39
C GLY A 3 -1.44 -31.00 -17.46
N ILE A 4 -0.58 -30.13 -17.98
CA ILE A 4 -0.05 -28.97 -17.25
C ILE A 4 -1.21 -28.01 -17.00
N ARG A 5 -1.55 -27.81 -15.72
CA ARG A 5 -2.56 -26.83 -15.32
C ARG A 5 -1.95 -25.44 -15.42
N ILE A 6 -2.46 -24.63 -16.34
CA ILE A 6 -2.02 -23.24 -16.52
C ILE A 6 -2.67 -22.38 -15.42
N PRO A 7 -1.88 -21.66 -14.60
CA PRO A 7 -2.42 -20.73 -13.62
C PRO A 7 -3.14 -19.58 -14.32
N ARG A 8 -4.32 -19.22 -13.83
CA ARG A 8 -5.15 -18.15 -14.38
C ARG A 8 -5.26 -17.03 -13.34
N PRO A 9 -5.04 -15.75 -13.70
CA PRO A 9 -5.25 -14.64 -12.79
C PRO A 9 -6.67 -14.62 -12.23
N LEU A 10 -6.80 -14.29 -10.94
CA LEU A 10 -8.10 -14.07 -10.28
C LEU A 10 -8.62 -12.63 -10.45
N GLY A 11 -7.75 -11.68 -10.80
CA GLY A 11 -8.09 -10.28 -11.04
C GLY A 11 -8.12 -9.91 -12.52
N HIS A 12 -8.93 -8.92 -12.88
CA HIS A 12 -8.99 -8.33 -14.22
C HIS A 12 -8.05 -7.12 -14.33
N GLY A 13 -6.75 -7.36 -14.20
CA GLY A 13 -5.70 -6.34 -14.28
C GLY A 13 -5.10 -5.92 -12.93
N PRO A 14 -4.24 -4.88 -12.92
CA PRO A 14 -3.42 -4.51 -11.77
C PRO A 14 -4.19 -3.83 -10.63
N SER A 15 -5.41 -3.35 -10.89
CA SER A 15 -6.30 -2.71 -9.92
C SER A 15 -7.74 -3.13 -10.12
N ARG A 16 -8.49 -3.28 -9.03
CA ARG A 16 -9.93 -3.51 -9.04
C ARG A 16 -10.76 -2.27 -9.38
N PHE A 17 -10.14 -1.09 -9.36
CA PHE A 17 -10.81 0.19 -9.58
C PHE A 17 -10.56 0.76 -10.99
N ILE A 18 -9.56 0.22 -11.71
CA ILE A 18 -9.22 0.67 -13.06
C ILE A 18 -9.71 -0.39 -14.05
N PRO A 19 -10.63 -0.05 -14.98
CA PRO A 19 -11.09 -0.97 -16.00
C PRO A 19 -9.93 -1.48 -16.87
N GLU A 20 -9.91 -2.77 -17.21
CA GLU A 20 -8.84 -3.40 -18.01
C GLU A 20 -8.57 -2.67 -19.34
N LYS A 21 -9.61 -2.15 -19.98
CA LYS A 21 -9.51 -1.36 -21.22
C LYS A 21 -8.73 -0.04 -21.08
N GLU A 22 -8.66 0.50 -19.86
CA GLU A 22 -7.96 1.74 -19.51
C GLU A 22 -6.57 1.44 -18.94
N THR A 23 -6.27 0.18 -18.65
CA THR A 23 -4.93 -0.24 -18.24
C THR A 23 -3.97 -0.17 -19.41
N ILE A 24 -2.73 0.21 -19.09
CA ILE A 24 -1.67 0.36 -20.08
C ILE A 24 -1.20 -1.04 -20.49
N GLN A 25 -1.26 -1.32 -21.79
CA GLN A 25 -0.78 -2.58 -22.35
C GLN A 25 0.74 -2.52 -22.53
N VAL A 26 1.45 -3.31 -21.71
CA VAL A 26 2.90 -3.53 -21.86
C VAL A 26 3.20 -4.06 -23.28
N GLY A 27 4.16 -3.45 -23.97
CA GLY A 27 4.48 -3.62 -25.38
C GLY A 27 3.81 -2.64 -26.35
N LYS A 28 2.94 -1.73 -25.87
CA LYS A 28 2.32 -0.66 -26.69
C LYS A 28 2.51 0.75 -26.12
N GLU A 29 3.33 0.86 -25.08
CA GLU A 29 3.67 2.12 -24.43
C GLU A 29 4.58 3.01 -25.28
N ASP A 30 4.64 4.30 -24.94
CA ASP A 30 5.60 5.21 -25.54
C ASP A 30 7.04 4.93 -25.06
N ALA A 31 8.02 5.55 -25.71
CA ALA A 31 9.44 5.32 -25.40
C ALA A 31 9.82 5.70 -23.95
N THR A 32 9.14 6.68 -23.36
CA THR A 32 9.40 7.13 -21.99
C THR A 32 8.94 6.08 -20.99
N MET A 33 7.73 5.58 -21.17
CA MET A 33 7.14 4.54 -20.34
C MET A 33 7.87 3.21 -20.48
N HIS A 34 8.29 2.85 -21.70
CA HIS A 34 9.11 1.66 -21.94
C HIS A 34 10.41 1.73 -21.14
N THR A 35 11.04 2.91 -21.08
CA THR A 35 12.26 3.13 -20.28
C THR A 35 11.98 2.93 -18.78
N LEU A 36 10.88 3.50 -18.27
CA LEU A 36 10.48 3.33 -16.87
C LEU A 36 10.16 1.86 -16.51
N PHE A 37 9.51 1.12 -17.41
CA PHE A 37 9.26 -0.31 -17.22
C PHE A 37 10.56 -1.12 -17.21
N ALA A 38 11.49 -0.81 -18.12
CA ALA A 38 12.80 -1.45 -18.14
C ALA A 38 13.61 -1.15 -16.85
N GLU A 39 13.59 0.09 -16.36
CA GLU A 39 14.23 0.48 -15.10
C GLU A 39 13.59 -0.20 -13.89
N SER A 40 12.25 -0.26 -13.85
CA SER A 40 11.51 -0.98 -12.80
C SER A 40 11.88 -2.46 -12.79
N PHE A 41 11.84 -3.11 -13.95
CA PHE A 41 12.22 -4.52 -14.08
C PHE A 41 13.68 -4.77 -13.69
N ALA A 42 14.61 -3.89 -14.09
CA ALA A 42 16.02 -4.00 -13.71
C ALA A 42 16.24 -3.83 -12.19
N THR A 43 15.42 -3.02 -11.53
CA THR A 43 15.55 -2.70 -10.09
C THR A 43 14.84 -3.71 -9.19
N LEU A 44 13.64 -4.15 -9.59
CA LEU A 44 12.76 -5.00 -8.79
C LEU A 44 12.75 -6.46 -9.26
N GLY A 45 13.39 -6.76 -10.40
CA GLY A 45 13.36 -8.09 -11.03
C GLY A 45 12.01 -8.47 -11.63
N ARG A 46 10.99 -7.61 -11.49
CA ARG A 46 9.62 -7.83 -11.94
C ARG A 46 8.90 -6.49 -12.14
N LEU A 47 7.85 -6.50 -12.96
CA LEU A 47 6.95 -5.38 -13.11
C LEU A 47 5.67 -5.67 -12.30
N ASP A 48 5.58 -5.08 -11.13
CA ASP A 48 4.50 -5.37 -10.17
C ASP A 48 3.24 -4.53 -10.41
N ASN A 49 2.12 -4.96 -9.85
CA ASN A 49 0.82 -4.29 -10.03
C ASN A 49 0.83 -2.85 -9.46
N VAL A 50 1.64 -2.58 -8.43
CA VAL A 50 1.86 -1.21 -7.92
C VAL A 50 2.48 -0.32 -9.00
N THR A 51 3.54 -0.78 -9.67
CA THR A 51 4.19 -0.04 -10.76
C THR A 51 3.22 0.20 -11.91
N LEU A 52 2.43 -0.83 -12.28
CA LEU A 52 1.43 -0.75 -13.35
C LEU A 52 0.29 0.23 -13.06
N VAL A 53 0.06 0.61 -11.80
CA VAL A 53 -0.90 1.65 -11.43
C VAL A 53 -0.22 3.01 -11.25
N MET A 54 0.99 3.05 -10.70
CA MET A 54 1.72 4.31 -10.55
C MET A 54 2.13 4.93 -11.89
N VAL A 55 2.21 4.14 -12.96
CA VAL A 55 2.60 4.61 -14.30
C VAL A 55 1.63 5.64 -14.90
N PHE A 56 0.38 5.72 -14.42
CA PHE A 56 -0.53 6.82 -14.80
C PHE A 56 0.02 8.21 -14.38
N HIS A 57 1.01 8.23 -13.49
CA HIS A 57 1.76 9.42 -13.07
C HIS A 57 3.28 9.19 -13.20
N PRO A 58 3.85 9.26 -14.42
CA PRO A 58 5.24 8.84 -14.69
C PRO A 58 6.30 9.55 -13.84
N GLN A 59 6.13 10.85 -13.58
CA GLN A 59 7.07 11.63 -12.75
C GLN A 59 7.07 11.17 -11.28
N TYR A 60 5.90 10.77 -10.78
CA TYR A 60 5.78 10.19 -9.45
C TYR A 60 6.40 8.80 -9.40
N LEU A 61 6.12 7.96 -10.42
CA LEU A 61 6.70 6.63 -10.54
C LEU A 61 8.24 6.68 -10.57
N GLU A 62 8.84 7.58 -11.35
CA GLU A 62 10.31 7.74 -11.40
C GLU A 62 10.89 8.03 -10.01
N SER A 63 10.26 8.93 -9.25
CA SER A 63 10.69 9.26 -7.89
C SER A 63 10.52 8.05 -6.95
N PHE A 64 9.40 7.34 -7.06
CA PHE A 64 9.12 6.12 -6.29
C PHE A 64 10.16 5.02 -6.55
N LEU A 65 10.48 4.73 -7.81
CA LEU A 65 11.47 3.72 -8.19
C LEU A 65 12.86 4.07 -7.67
N LYS A 66 13.26 5.35 -7.77
CA LYS A 66 14.53 5.83 -7.17
C LYS A 66 14.55 5.60 -5.66
N THR A 67 13.47 5.95 -4.94
CA THR A 67 13.37 5.70 -3.50
C THR A 67 13.48 4.21 -3.17
N GLN A 68 12.75 3.34 -3.88
CA GLN A 68 12.82 1.88 -3.72
C GLN A 68 14.25 1.36 -3.91
N HIS A 69 14.95 1.83 -4.95
CA HIS A 69 16.33 1.47 -5.23
C HIS A 69 17.27 1.81 -4.06
N TYR A 70 17.18 3.02 -3.50
CA TYR A 70 17.98 3.41 -2.34
C TYR A 70 17.63 2.62 -1.07
N LEU A 71 16.36 2.29 -0.88
CA LEU A 71 15.92 1.57 0.31
C LEU A 71 16.32 0.10 0.29
N LEU A 72 16.15 -0.58 -0.85
CA LEU A 72 16.31 -2.03 -0.93
C LEU A 72 17.60 -2.47 -1.64
N GLN A 73 18.06 -1.79 -2.69
CA GLN A 73 19.14 -2.32 -3.52
C GLN A 73 20.53 -1.77 -3.17
N MET A 74 20.61 -0.49 -2.83
CA MET A 74 21.88 0.17 -2.55
C MET A 74 22.53 -0.31 -1.25
N ASP A 75 23.86 -0.28 -1.19
CA ASP A 75 24.60 -0.47 0.06
C ASP A 75 24.11 0.52 1.12
N GLY A 76 23.92 0.02 2.34
CA GLY A 76 23.28 0.78 3.41
C GLY A 76 23.54 0.16 4.77
N PRO A 77 23.12 0.85 5.85
CA PRO A 77 23.43 0.46 7.22
C PRO A 77 22.81 -0.89 7.64
N LEU A 78 21.75 -1.33 6.96
CA LEU A 78 21.04 -2.58 7.26
C LEU A 78 21.31 -3.68 6.22
N PRO A 79 21.48 -4.94 6.66
CA PRO A 79 21.50 -6.10 5.75
C PRO A 79 20.18 -6.25 5.00
N LEU A 80 20.23 -6.75 3.76
CA LEU A 80 19.06 -6.81 2.88
C LEU A 80 17.87 -7.57 3.47
N HIS A 81 18.10 -8.73 4.08
CA HIS A 81 17.05 -9.50 4.76
C HIS A 81 16.40 -8.75 5.93
N TYR A 82 17.13 -7.88 6.65
CA TYR A 82 16.51 -7.00 7.65
C TYR A 82 15.57 -6.00 6.98
N ARG A 83 15.96 -5.43 5.83
CA ARG A 83 15.15 -4.44 5.11
C ARG A 83 13.81 -5.02 4.66
N HIS A 84 13.81 -6.21 4.04
CA HIS A 84 12.57 -6.88 3.66
C HIS A 84 11.73 -7.28 4.89
N TYR A 85 12.35 -7.76 5.97
CA TYR A 85 11.60 -8.10 7.19
C TYR A 85 10.96 -6.86 7.85
N ILE A 86 11.64 -5.70 7.83
CA ILE A 86 11.06 -4.43 8.27
C ILE A 86 9.87 -4.04 7.37
N GLY A 87 9.96 -4.27 6.06
CA GLY A 87 8.83 -4.12 5.13
C GLY A 87 7.63 -4.99 5.50
N ILE A 88 7.86 -6.28 5.84
CA ILE A 88 6.82 -7.19 6.36
C ILE A 88 6.20 -6.62 7.63
N MET A 89 7.02 -6.21 8.60
CA MET A 89 6.56 -5.64 9.88
C MET A 89 5.68 -4.41 9.66
N ALA A 90 6.06 -3.53 8.72
CA ALA A 90 5.31 -2.32 8.41
C ALA A 90 3.96 -2.64 7.75
N ALA A 91 3.97 -3.44 6.69
CA ALA A 91 2.76 -3.84 5.95
C ALA A 91 1.75 -4.60 6.84
N ALA A 92 2.25 -5.45 7.74
CA ALA A 92 1.43 -6.20 8.68
C ALA A 92 0.62 -5.31 9.64
N ARG A 93 1.06 -4.07 9.93
CA ARG A 93 0.30 -3.12 10.78
C ARG A 93 -1.06 -2.74 10.21
N HIS A 94 -1.22 -2.87 8.89
CA HIS A 94 -2.45 -2.57 8.16
C HIS A 94 -3.08 -3.82 7.54
N GLN A 95 -2.61 -5.02 7.90
CA GLN A 95 -3.06 -6.30 7.31
C GLN A 95 -2.96 -6.31 5.77
N CYS A 96 -1.95 -5.63 5.21
CA CYS A 96 -1.75 -5.54 3.77
C CYS A 96 -1.07 -6.81 3.25
N SER A 97 -1.86 -7.85 2.96
CA SER A 97 -1.37 -9.16 2.49
C SER A 97 -0.55 -9.06 1.20
N TYR A 98 -0.92 -8.15 0.30
CA TYR A 98 -0.17 -7.89 -0.94
C TYR A 98 1.30 -7.54 -0.65
N LEU A 99 1.54 -6.54 0.21
CA LEU A 99 2.90 -6.10 0.53
C LEU A 99 3.63 -7.09 1.44
N VAL A 100 2.92 -7.76 2.35
CA VAL A 100 3.50 -8.84 3.16
C VAL A 100 4.04 -9.93 2.25
N ASN A 101 3.25 -10.44 1.30
CA ASN A 101 3.64 -11.51 0.41
C ASN A 101 4.80 -11.10 -0.51
N LEU A 102 4.78 -9.86 -1.00
CA LEU A 102 5.89 -9.31 -1.78
C LEU A 102 7.21 -9.40 -1.00
N HIS A 103 7.24 -8.90 0.23
CA HIS A 103 8.46 -8.93 1.03
C HIS A 103 8.83 -10.31 1.57
N VAL A 104 7.87 -11.22 1.80
CA VAL A 104 8.15 -12.60 2.20
C VAL A 104 8.96 -13.31 1.13
N ASN A 105 8.57 -13.19 -0.14
CA ASN A 105 9.28 -13.81 -1.26
C ASN A 105 10.71 -13.26 -1.37
N ASP A 106 10.86 -11.94 -1.35
CA ASP A 106 12.17 -11.30 -1.45
C ASP A 106 13.06 -11.62 -0.24
N PHE A 107 12.50 -11.60 0.98
CA PHE A 107 13.20 -11.94 2.21
C PHE A 107 13.83 -13.33 2.15
N LEU A 108 13.07 -14.32 1.67
CA LEU A 108 13.55 -15.69 1.49
C LEU A 108 14.61 -15.76 0.38
N HIS A 109 14.41 -15.03 -0.73
CA HIS A 109 15.34 -14.99 -1.84
C HIS A 109 16.73 -14.47 -1.46
N VAL A 110 16.78 -13.47 -0.58
CA VAL A 110 18.04 -12.87 -0.09
C VAL A 110 18.65 -13.61 1.12
N GLY A 111 18.15 -14.80 1.43
CA GLY A 111 18.70 -15.69 2.47
C GLY A 111 18.21 -15.41 3.89
N GLY A 112 17.05 -14.76 4.05
CA GLY A 112 16.40 -14.59 5.35
C GLY A 112 16.00 -15.91 6.00
N ASP A 113 16.11 -16.01 7.33
CA ASP A 113 15.73 -17.21 8.07
C ASP A 113 14.20 -17.39 8.06
N PRO A 114 13.65 -18.47 7.47
CA PRO A 114 12.21 -18.70 7.40
C PRO A 114 11.53 -18.73 8.78
N LYS A 115 12.28 -19.03 9.87
CA LYS A 115 11.71 -19.04 11.22
C LYS A 115 11.15 -17.69 11.64
N TRP A 116 11.71 -16.58 11.15
CA TRP A 116 11.23 -15.24 11.50
C TRP A 116 9.82 -14.98 10.98
N LEU A 117 9.39 -15.70 9.95
CA LEU A 117 8.06 -15.57 9.35
C LEU A 117 6.95 -16.22 10.21
N ASN A 118 7.32 -16.98 11.25
CA ASN A 118 6.35 -17.58 12.18
C ASN A 118 5.85 -16.61 13.26
N GLY A 119 6.32 -15.37 13.28
CA GLY A 119 5.94 -14.35 14.27
C GLY A 119 7.12 -13.48 14.67
N LEU A 120 6.84 -12.26 15.14
CA LEU A 120 7.87 -11.28 15.52
C LEU A 120 8.77 -11.81 16.64
N GLU A 121 8.23 -12.62 17.54
CA GLU A 121 8.94 -13.29 18.62
C GLU A 121 10.05 -14.25 18.15
N ASN A 122 9.98 -14.70 16.89
CA ASN A 122 10.99 -15.56 16.27
C ASN A 122 12.10 -14.78 15.55
N ALA A 123 11.99 -13.45 15.45
CA ALA A 123 13.00 -12.59 14.87
C ALA A 123 14.07 -12.17 15.89
N PRO A 124 15.25 -11.66 15.47
CA PRO A 124 16.26 -11.11 16.36
C PRO A 124 15.70 -10.03 17.29
N GLN A 125 16.18 -10.00 18.54
CA GLN A 125 15.72 -9.04 19.55
C GLN A 125 15.81 -7.58 19.06
N LYS A 126 16.82 -7.27 18.23
CA LYS A 126 16.98 -5.96 17.58
C LYS A 126 15.73 -5.53 16.80
N LEU A 127 15.15 -6.45 16.01
CA LEU A 127 13.93 -6.21 15.23
C LEU A 127 12.68 -6.23 16.11
N GLN A 128 12.63 -7.08 17.14
CA GLN A 128 11.53 -7.07 18.11
C GLN A 128 11.40 -5.72 18.81
N ASN A 129 12.53 -5.12 19.22
CA ASN A 129 12.57 -3.83 19.87
C ASN A 129 12.00 -2.69 19.00
N LEU A 130 12.10 -2.81 17.67
CA LEU A 130 11.54 -1.85 16.72
C LEU A 130 10.00 -1.90 16.65
N GLY A 131 9.37 -2.98 17.15
CA GLY A 131 7.94 -3.23 17.03
C GLY A 131 7.04 -2.14 17.63
N GLU A 132 7.41 -1.57 18.78
CA GLU A 132 6.61 -0.51 19.41
C GLU A 132 6.67 0.80 18.60
N LEU A 133 7.85 1.16 18.08
CA LEU A 133 8.00 2.32 17.20
C LEU A 133 7.20 2.15 15.91
N ASN A 134 7.26 0.97 15.28
CA ASN A 134 6.45 0.62 14.11
C ASN A 134 4.95 0.79 14.37
N LYS A 135 4.46 0.29 15.52
CA LYS A 135 3.06 0.46 15.94
C LYS A 135 2.67 1.92 16.06
N MET A 136 3.49 2.75 16.70
CA MET A 136 3.18 4.17 16.87
C MET A 136 3.20 4.91 15.53
N LEU A 137 4.22 4.69 14.70
CA LEU A 137 4.33 5.31 13.37
C LEU A 137 3.10 5.03 12.50
N ALA A 138 2.61 3.79 12.49
CA ALA A 138 1.49 3.38 11.64
C ALA A 138 0.13 3.97 12.07
N HIS A 139 -0.06 4.23 13.36
CA HIS A 139 -1.41 4.47 13.92
C HIS A 139 -1.55 5.82 14.63
N ARG A 140 -0.54 6.25 15.40
CA ARG A 140 -0.56 7.47 16.21
C ARG A 140 0.85 8.06 16.33
N PRO A 141 1.43 8.58 15.24
CA PRO A 141 2.83 9.00 15.21
C PRO A 141 3.13 10.16 16.18
N TRP A 142 2.14 10.98 16.53
CA TRP A 142 2.27 12.05 17.53
C TRP A 142 2.53 11.58 18.97
N LEU A 143 2.39 10.27 19.26
CA LEU A 143 2.74 9.71 20.56
C LEU A 143 4.24 9.38 20.71
N ILE A 144 5.01 9.47 19.63
CA ILE A 144 6.44 9.20 19.66
C ILE A 144 7.13 10.30 20.46
N THR A 145 7.95 9.88 21.42
CA THR A 145 8.73 10.75 22.29
C THR A 145 10.21 10.39 22.21
N LYS A 146 11.08 11.26 22.75
CA LYS A 146 12.53 11.00 22.77
C LYS A 146 12.90 9.70 23.50
N GLU A 147 12.13 9.30 24.51
CA GLU A 147 12.38 8.08 25.30
C GLU A 147 12.29 6.82 24.43
N HIS A 148 11.37 6.81 23.45
CA HIS A 148 11.25 5.70 22.49
C HIS A 148 12.50 5.59 21.60
N ILE A 149 13.09 6.72 21.22
CA ILE A 149 14.31 6.77 20.40
C ILE A 149 15.53 6.40 21.25
N GLU A 150 15.65 6.94 22.46
CA GLU A 150 16.72 6.63 23.42
C GLU A 150 16.75 5.13 23.75
N GLN A 151 15.58 4.47 23.90
CA GLN A 151 15.49 3.03 24.14
C GLN A 151 16.10 2.18 23.02
N LEU A 152 15.98 2.61 21.76
CA LEU A 152 16.54 1.89 20.60
C LEU A 152 18.04 2.14 20.43
N LEU A 153 18.52 3.31 20.87
CA LEU A 153 19.91 3.75 20.73
C LEU A 153 20.82 3.39 21.92
N LYS A 154 20.31 2.70 22.94
CA LYS A 154 21.10 2.30 24.12
C LYS A 154 22.33 1.49 23.74
N THR A 155 23.46 1.65 24.43
CA THR A 155 24.68 0.85 24.19
C THR A 155 24.58 -0.52 24.86
N GLU A 156 23.67 -1.36 24.40
CA GLU A 156 23.45 -2.73 24.86
C GLU A 156 23.57 -3.72 23.69
N GLU A 157 23.50 -5.01 23.99
CA GLU A 157 23.37 -6.06 22.98
C GLU A 157 22.07 -5.84 22.19
N ASN A 158 22.11 -5.93 20.85
CA ASN A 158 20.97 -5.68 19.95
C ASN A 158 20.55 -4.20 19.79
N SER A 159 21.45 -3.28 20.09
CA SER A 159 21.24 -1.84 19.89
C SER A 159 21.20 -1.41 18.43
N TRP A 160 20.47 -0.33 18.16
CA TRP A 160 20.44 0.35 16.88
C TRP A 160 21.47 1.48 16.87
N SER A 161 22.23 1.60 15.79
CA SER A 161 22.90 2.86 15.47
C SER A 161 21.90 3.87 14.93
N LEU A 162 22.23 5.16 14.99
CA LEU A 162 21.37 6.20 14.42
C LEU A 162 21.14 6.01 12.91
N ALA A 163 22.17 5.59 12.16
CA ALA A 163 22.05 5.35 10.73
C ALA A 163 21.09 4.19 10.41
N GLU A 164 21.22 3.07 11.13
CA GLU A 164 20.29 1.93 10.99
C GLU A 164 18.87 2.33 11.38
N LEU A 165 18.69 3.09 12.47
CA LEU A 165 17.37 3.48 12.95
C LEU A 165 16.67 4.41 11.97
N ILE A 166 17.38 5.40 11.41
CA ILE A 166 16.81 6.29 10.39
C ILE A 166 16.41 5.49 9.15
N HIS A 167 17.25 4.57 8.67
CA HIS A 167 16.90 3.72 7.52
C HIS A 167 15.68 2.86 7.81
N ALA A 168 15.59 2.25 9.00
CA ALA A 168 14.43 1.48 9.43
C ALA A 168 13.16 2.34 9.50
N VAL A 169 13.22 3.56 10.05
CA VAL A 169 12.07 4.47 10.11
C VAL A 169 11.57 4.84 8.72
N VAL A 170 12.48 5.11 7.77
CA VAL A 170 12.08 5.40 6.38
C VAL A 170 11.44 4.18 5.73
N LEU A 171 11.97 2.96 5.95
CA LEU A 171 11.33 1.73 5.47
C LEU A 171 9.92 1.55 6.06
N LEU A 172 9.76 1.76 7.36
CA LEU A 172 8.47 1.62 8.04
C LEU A 172 7.43 2.58 7.45
N THR A 173 7.74 3.87 7.40
CA THR A 173 6.80 4.89 6.91
C THR A 173 6.53 4.76 5.40
N HIS A 174 7.53 4.35 4.62
CA HIS A 174 7.36 4.04 3.20
C HIS A 174 6.32 2.95 3.00
N TYR A 175 6.42 1.81 3.71
CA TYR A 175 5.46 0.71 3.56
C TYR A 175 4.13 0.92 4.28
N HIS A 176 4.04 1.79 5.30
CA HIS A 176 2.75 2.28 5.81
C HIS A 176 2.01 3.08 4.74
N SER A 177 2.69 4.03 4.09
CA SER A 177 2.06 4.84 3.04
C SER A 177 1.72 4.01 1.79
N LEU A 178 2.58 3.04 1.44
CA LEU A 178 2.31 2.13 0.33
C LEU A 178 1.15 1.17 0.62
N ALA A 179 0.92 0.80 1.88
CA ALA A 179 -0.28 0.04 2.26
C ALA A 179 -1.56 0.86 1.98
N SER A 180 -1.57 2.15 2.37
CA SER A 180 -2.68 3.06 2.03
C SER A 180 -2.88 3.18 0.52
N PHE A 181 -1.81 3.29 -0.27
CA PHE A 181 -1.90 3.27 -1.72
C PHE A 181 -2.48 1.96 -2.25
N THR A 182 -2.02 0.81 -1.72
CA THR A 182 -2.47 -0.52 -2.13
C THR A 182 -3.98 -0.67 -1.96
N PHE A 183 -4.51 -0.25 -0.82
CA PHE A 183 -5.94 -0.26 -0.56
C PHE A 183 -6.70 0.80 -1.34
N GLY A 184 -6.22 2.05 -1.35
CA GLY A 184 -6.86 3.19 -2.00
C GLY A 184 -6.94 3.04 -3.52
N CYS A 185 -5.97 2.38 -4.14
CA CYS A 185 -5.98 2.05 -5.56
C CYS A 185 -6.52 0.64 -5.85
N GLY A 186 -6.94 -0.12 -4.83
CA GLY A 186 -7.55 -1.44 -5.00
C GLY A 186 -6.64 -2.44 -5.71
N ILE A 187 -5.32 -2.38 -5.46
CA ILE A 187 -4.31 -3.19 -6.16
C ILE A 187 -4.65 -4.68 -6.08
N SER A 188 -4.55 -5.35 -7.22
CA SER A 188 -4.81 -6.79 -7.33
C SER A 188 -3.60 -7.61 -6.83
N PRO A 189 -3.84 -8.78 -6.21
CA PRO A 189 -2.76 -9.73 -5.91
C PRO A 189 -1.99 -10.13 -7.17
N GLU A 190 -0.69 -10.36 -7.00
CA GLU A 190 0.18 -10.84 -8.08
C GLU A 190 -0.13 -12.28 -8.45
N ILE A 191 0.03 -12.65 -9.71
CA ILE A 191 -0.33 -13.99 -10.20
C ILE A 191 0.44 -15.10 -9.48
N ASP A 192 1.68 -14.85 -9.08
CA ASP A 192 2.57 -15.77 -8.37
C ASP A 192 2.36 -15.80 -6.86
N CYS A 193 1.53 -14.89 -6.33
CA CYS A 193 1.16 -14.86 -4.91
C CYS A 193 -0.06 -15.75 -4.61
N GLU A 194 -0.17 -16.18 -3.36
CA GLU A 194 -1.37 -16.84 -2.85
C GLU A 194 -2.60 -15.93 -3.04
N GLY A 195 -3.68 -16.50 -3.59
CA GLY A 195 -4.89 -15.74 -3.92
C GLY A 195 -4.81 -14.88 -5.19
N GLY A 196 -3.71 -14.92 -5.93
CA GLY A 196 -3.58 -14.25 -7.23
C GLY A 196 -3.95 -15.11 -8.44
N HIS A 197 -3.97 -16.43 -8.29
CA HIS A 197 -4.30 -17.35 -9.37
C HIS A 197 -5.22 -18.50 -8.97
N THR A 198 -5.87 -19.09 -9.97
CA THR A 198 -6.62 -20.34 -9.87
C THR A 198 -6.21 -21.29 -10.99
N PHE A 199 -6.22 -22.59 -10.67
CA PHE A 199 -6.08 -23.66 -11.66
C PHE A 199 -7.44 -24.24 -12.10
N ARG A 200 -8.55 -23.69 -11.59
CA ARG A 200 -9.90 -24.14 -11.96
C ARG A 200 -10.24 -23.67 -13.38
N PRO A 201 -10.90 -24.52 -14.20
CA PRO A 201 -11.46 -24.09 -15.48
C PRO A 201 -12.50 -22.98 -15.26
N PRO A 202 -12.72 -22.10 -16.25
CA PRO A 202 -13.74 -21.07 -16.16
C PRO A 202 -15.10 -21.77 -16.19
N SER A 203 -15.79 -21.82 -15.05
CA SER A 203 -17.17 -22.29 -15.00
C SER A 203 -18.08 -21.24 -15.61
N VAL A 204 -19.03 -21.68 -16.44
CA VAL A 204 -19.95 -20.82 -17.22
C VAL A 204 -21.05 -20.15 -16.34
N SER A 205 -20.87 -20.06 -15.03
CA SER A 205 -21.90 -19.58 -14.11
C SER A 205 -21.27 -18.89 -12.89
N ASN A 206 -21.64 -17.62 -12.71
CA ASN A 206 -21.46 -16.74 -11.55
C ASN A 206 -20.22 -16.93 -10.68
N TYR A 207 -19.24 -16.06 -10.93
CA TYR A 207 -18.12 -15.77 -10.04
C TYR A 207 -18.67 -15.32 -8.68
N CYS A 208 -18.54 -16.15 -7.64
CA CYS A 208 -18.88 -15.74 -6.28
C CYS A 208 -17.74 -14.90 -5.71
N ILE A 209 -18.04 -13.67 -5.33
CA ILE A 209 -17.18 -12.74 -4.55
C ILE A 209 -16.97 -13.24 -3.10
N CYS A 210 -17.11 -14.55 -2.85
CA CYS A 210 -16.99 -15.15 -1.53
C CYS A 210 -15.67 -15.93 -1.32
N ASP A 211 -14.89 -16.20 -2.38
CA ASP A 211 -13.63 -16.96 -2.25
C ASP A 211 -12.44 -16.12 -1.73
N ILE A 212 -12.62 -14.80 -1.53
CA ILE A 212 -11.53 -13.88 -1.11
C ILE A 212 -11.51 -13.67 0.42
N THR A 213 -12.54 -14.10 1.16
CA THR A 213 -12.58 -13.98 2.62
C THR A 213 -13.23 -15.19 3.27
N ASN A 214 -12.44 -16.17 3.73
CA ASN A 214 -12.68 -16.89 5.00
C ASN A 214 -11.62 -17.96 5.28
N GLY A 215 -10.67 -17.63 6.15
CA GLY A 215 -10.49 -18.45 7.34
C GLY A 215 -11.55 -18.01 8.36
N TYR A 216 -12.24 -18.96 9.00
CA TYR A 216 -13.37 -18.84 9.95
C TYR A 216 -14.77 -19.06 9.37
N HIS A 217 -15.32 -20.23 9.73
CA HIS A 217 -16.71 -20.67 9.52
C HIS A 217 -17.71 -19.86 10.36
N ALA A 218 -18.82 -19.44 9.76
CA ALA A 218 -20.17 -19.56 10.33
C ALA A 218 -21.20 -19.41 9.18
N VAL A 219 -22.10 -20.38 9.09
CA VAL A 219 -23.23 -20.47 8.15
C VAL A 219 -24.36 -19.54 8.61
N ASP A 220 -24.89 -18.73 7.70
CA ASP A 220 -26.32 -18.45 7.61
C ASP A 220 -26.69 -17.96 6.20
N GLU A 221 -27.58 -18.70 5.55
CA GLU A 221 -28.14 -18.42 4.24
C GLU A 221 -29.21 -17.32 4.34
N ILE A 222 -29.07 -16.23 3.58
CA ILE A 222 -30.21 -15.35 3.24
C ILE A 222 -30.22 -15.11 1.73
N HIS A 223 -31.31 -15.55 1.12
CA HIS A 223 -31.66 -15.41 -0.29
C HIS A 223 -31.60 -13.95 -0.78
N ALA A 224 -30.89 -13.70 -1.89
CA ALA A 224 -31.01 -12.46 -2.66
C ALA A 224 -31.58 -12.77 -4.06
N SER A 225 -32.77 -12.24 -4.33
CA SER A 225 -33.36 -12.16 -5.67
C SER A 225 -32.76 -10.99 -6.47
N PRO A 226 -32.74 -11.05 -7.81
CA PRO A 226 -32.17 -10.00 -8.65
C PRO A 226 -33.21 -8.93 -8.95
N ALA A 227 -33.03 -7.72 -8.42
CA ALA A 227 -33.83 -6.57 -8.80
C ALA A 227 -32.99 -5.29 -8.80
N GLY A 228 -32.94 -4.63 -9.97
CA GLY A 228 -32.70 -3.20 -10.09
C GLY A 228 -31.25 -2.75 -10.06
N SER A 229 -30.58 -2.81 -11.21
CA SER A 229 -29.51 -1.86 -11.53
C SER A 229 -30.11 -0.45 -11.57
N VAL A 230 -30.01 0.29 -10.46
CA VAL A 230 -30.31 1.73 -10.45
C VAL A 230 -29.17 2.42 -11.19
N PRO A 231 -29.42 3.15 -12.28
CA PRO A 231 -28.40 3.98 -12.90
C PRO A 231 -28.16 5.17 -11.96
N VAL A 232 -27.01 5.19 -11.28
CA VAL A 232 -26.55 6.40 -10.58
C VAL A 232 -26.40 7.50 -11.64
N SER A 233 -27.09 8.61 -11.41
CA SER A 233 -27.25 9.74 -12.32
C SER A 233 -25.89 10.39 -12.61
N SER A 234 -25.31 10.12 -13.79
CA SER A 234 -24.09 10.77 -14.28
C SER A 234 -24.18 12.30 -14.35
N THR A 235 -25.40 12.84 -14.33
CA THR A 235 -25.69 14.28 -14.30
C THR A 235 -25.42 14.91 -12.92
N GLU A 236 -25.61 14.19 -11.81
CA GLU A 236 -25.34 14.72 -10.47
C GLU A 236 -23.83 14.87 -10.22
N SER A 237 -23.03 13.88 -10.64
CA SER A 237 -21.56 13.95 -10.52
C SER A 237 -20.92 15.09 -11.32
N VAL A 238 -21.50 15.47 -12.46
CA VAL A 238 -21.00 16.60 -13.26
C VAL A 238 -21.28 17.93 -12.55
N CYS A 239 -22.46 18.09 -11.95
CA CYS A 239 -22.79 19.29 -11.18
C CYS A 239 -21.91 19.47 -9.92
N GLU A 240 -21.51 18.39 -9.26
CA GLU A 240 -20.60 18.46 -8.10
C GLU A 240 -19.19 18.95 -8.49
N VAL A 241 -18.67 18.50 -9.63
CA VAL A 241 -17.36 18.94 -10.14
C VAL A 241 -17.40 20.43 -10.51
N GLU A 242 -18.47 20.89 -11.17
CA GLU A 242 -18.65 22.31 -11.50
C GLU A 242 -18.73 23.18 -10.23
N ALA A 243 -19.48 22.75 -9.22
CA ALA A 243 -19.56 23.44 -7.94
C ALA A 243 -18.20 23.52 -7.22
N LEU A 244 -17.40 22.44 -7.29
CA LEU A 244 -16.03 22.44 -6.76
C LEU A 244 -15.14 23.44 -7.50
N MET A 245 -15.19 23.46 -8.83
CA MET A 245 -14.39 24.39 -9.65
C MET A 245 -14.73 25.84 -9.36
N GLU A 246 -16.01 26.16 -9.22
CA GLU A 246 -16.46 27.51 -8.86
C GLU A 246 -15.97 27.91 -7.46
N LYS A 247 -16.04 27.01 -6.49
CA LYS A 247 -15.51 27.25 -5.13
C LYS A 247 -13.99 27.45 -5.13
N MET A 248 -13.25 26.67 -5.93
CA MET A 248 -11.79 26.84 -6.08
C MET A 248 -11.43 28.21 -6.66
N LYS A 249 -12.19 28.66 -7.67
CA LYS A 249 -12.02 29.98 -8.27
C LYS A 249 -12.28 31.11 -7.26
N GLN A 250 -13.37 31.02 -6.49
CA GLN A 250 -13.67 31.98 -5.43
C GLN A 250 -12.55 32.07 -4.38
N LEU A 251 -11.99 30.94 -3.95
CA LEU A 251 -10.86 30.93 -3.01
C LEU A 251 -9.61 31.60 -3.59
N GLN A 252 -9.41 31.53 -4.91
CA GLN A 252 -8.28 32.17 -5.57
C GLN A 252 -8.49 33.70 -5.72
N GLU A 253 -9.73 34.13 -5.97
CA GLU A 253 -10.10 35.54 -6.12
C GLU A 253 -10.21 36.27 -4.77
N CYS A 254 -10.73 35.62 -3.73
CA CYS A 254 -10.88 36.20 -2.38
C CYS A 254 -9.62 36.12 -1.50
N ARG A 255 -8.49 35.64 -2.04
CA ARG A 255 -7.24 35.44 -1.29
C ARG A 255 -6.66 36.75 -0.72
N ASP A 256 -7.00 37.89 -1.33
CA ASP A 256 -6.43 39.20 -1.01
C ASP A 256 -7.36 40.08 -0.14
N GLU A 257 -8.61 39.68 0.13
CA GLU A 257 -9.62 40.60 0.70
C GLU A 257 -9.95 40.37 2.19
N GLU A 258 -9.84 39.15 2.74
CA GLU A 258 -10.09 38.89 4.17
C GLU A 258 -9.23 37.72 4.72
N GLU A 259 -8.04 38.00 5.25
CA GLU A 259 -7.32 37.02 6.08
C GLU A 259 -8.04 36.88 7.43
N ALA A 260 -8.60 35.69 7.68
CA ALA A 260 -9.19 35.33 8.97
C ALA A 260 -8.18 35.56 10.12
N SER A 261 -8.66 35.95 11.29
CA SER A 261 -7.78 36.14 12.45
C SER A 261 -7.08 34.82 12.85
N GLN A 262 -5.91 34.93 13.50
CA GLN A 262 -5.18 33.74 13.98
C GLN A 262 -6.01 32.86 14.93
N GLU A 263 -6.83 33.48 15.78
CA GLU A 263 -7.74 32.78 16.70
C GLU A 263 -8.84 32.01 15.94
N GLU A 264 -9.38 32.63 14.88
CA GLU A 264 -10.36 31.98 14.02
C GLU A 264 -9.73 30.81 13.24
N MET A 265 -8.54 30.97 12.69
CA MET A 265 -7.80 29.89 12.01
C MET A 265 -7.53 28.71 12.94
N ALA A 266 -7.11 28.96 14.19
CA ALA A 266 -6.92 27.91 15.19
C ALA A 266 -8.25 27.19 15.52
N THR A 267 -9.35 27.94 15.63
CA THR A 267 -10.68 27.37 15.88
C THR A 267 -11.15 26.49 14.71
N ARG A 268 -10.94 26.96 13.47
CA ARG A 268 -11.25 26.18 12.25
C ARG A 268 -10.43 24.88 12.21
N PHE A 269 -9.15 24.93 12.57
CA PHE A 269 -8.29 23.76 12.65
C PHE A 269 -8.77 22.73 13.70
N GLU A 270 -9.06 23.15 14.94
CA GLU A 270 -9.54 22.23 15.98
C GLU A 270 -10.93 21.65 15.67
N ARG A 271 -11.78 22.40 14.96
CA ARG A 271 -13.04 21.87 14.44
C ARG A 271 -12.81 20.75 13.42
N GLU A 272 -12.00 21.00 12.40
CA GLU A 272 -11.70 20.02 11.34
C GLU A 272 -11.08 18.74 11.90
N LYS A 273 -10.11 18.89 12.82
CA LYS A 273 -9.49 17.78 13.54
C LYS A 273 -10.50 16.93 14.29
N ARG A 274 -11.50 17.55 14.92
CA ARG A 274 -12.56 16.83 15.66
C ARG A 274 -13.50 16.11 14.71
N GLU A 275 -13.93 16.77 13.64
CA GLU A 275 -14.84 16.20 12.64
C GLU A 275 -14.20 15.01 11.91
N SER A 276 -12.93 15.14 11.52
CA SER A 276 -12.15 14.06 10.89
C SER A 276 -12.01 12.81 11.76
N MET A 277 -12.00 12.94 13.09
CA MET A 277 -11.95 11.78 13.99
C MET A 277 -13.27 11.00 14.05
N PHE A 278 -14.42 11.64 13.77
CA PHE A 278 -15.72 10.97 13.82
C PHE A 278 -16.01 10.12 12.57
N VAL A 279 -15.46 10.50 11.40
CA VAL A 279 -15.66 9.78 10.13
C VAL A 279 -15.05 8.37 10.15
N CYS A 280 -14.00 8.13 10.95
CA CYS A 280 -13.40 6.79 11.11
C CYS A 280 -14.16 5.84 12.06
N SER A 281 -15.26 6.27 12.68
CA SER A 281 -16.01 5.47 13.68
C SER A 281 -17.35 4.94 13.18
N SER A 282 -17.66 5.07 11.89
CA SER A 282 -18.92 4.64 11.27
C SER A 282 -18.73 3.45 10.33
#